data_AF-A0A2E8E0L4-F1
#
_entry.id   AF-A0A2E8E0L4-F1
#
_cell.length_a   1.000
_cell.length_b   1.000
_cell.length_c   1.000
_cell.angle_alpha   90.00
_cell.angle_beta   90.00
_cell.angle_gamma   90.00
#
_symmetry.space_group_name_H-M   'P 1'
#
loop_
_entity.id
_entity.type
_entity.pdbx_description
1 polymer ?
#
loop_
_entity_poly.entity_id
_entity_poly.type
_entity_poly.pdbx_seq_one_letter_code
_entity_poly.pdbx_strand_id
1 'polypeptide(L)' 'MTKSKHFWIVSGVTFCVFFTEALIHYNYGILESKNLPFAISNFTFPKGKSLLKMSAIVVGASFLSGMVIESIEQKA' A
#
# COMPACT_ATOMS: atom_id res chain seq x y z
N MET A 1 22.73 -12.33 -2.57
CA MET A 1 21.92 -11.27 -3.21
C MET A 1 22.52 -9.93 -2.78
N THR A 2 22.75 -8.96 -3.66
CA THR A 2 23.32 -7.65 -3.23
C THR A 2 22.31 -6.93 -2.33
N LYS A 3 22.75 -6.32 -1.21
CA LYS A 3 21.85 -5.66 -0.22
C LYS A 3 20.81 -4.74 -0.87
N SER A 4 21.22 -3.98 -1.90
CA SER A 4 20.32 -3.13 -2.68
C SER A 4 19.17 -3.90 -3.37
N LYS A 5 19.41 -5.09 -3.92
CA LYS A 5 18.34 -5.91 -4.52
C LYS A 5 17.35 -6.41 -3.47
N HIS A 6 17.80 -6.72 -2.26
CA HIS A 6 16.90 -7.14 -1.16
C HIS A 6 15.98 -6.00 -0.74
N PHE A 7 16.54 -4.80 -0.52
CA PHE A 7 15.77 -3.61 -0.16
C PHE A 7 14.66 -3.28 -1.18
N TRP A 8 14.98 -3.32 -2.49
CA TRP A 8 14.00 -3.02 -3.53
C TRP A 8 12.89 -4.07 -3.64
N ILE A 9 13.21 -5.35 -3.46
CA ILE A 9 12.22 -6.43 -3.46
C ILE A 9 11.28 -6.28 -2.25
N VAL A 10 11.85 -6.12 -1.05
CA VAL A 10 11.07 -5.98 0.18
C VAL A 10 10.18 -4.74 0.12
N SER A 11 10.73 -3.60 -0.29
CA SER A 11 9.96 -2.34 -0.43
C SER A 11 8.87 -2.46 -1.48
N GLY A 12 9.15 -3.14 -2.61
CA GLY A 12 8.18 -3.37 -3.68
C GLY A 12 7.02 -4.28 -3.25
N VAL A 13 7.31 -5.40 -2.58
CA VAL A 13 6.28 -6.30 -2.05
C VAL A 13 5.45 -5.58 -0.99
N THR A 14 6.10 -4.85 -0.08
CA THR A 14 5.44 -4.04 0.95
C THR A 14 4.50 -3.01 0.34
N PHE A 15 4.94 -2.32 -0.71
CA PHE A 15 4.10 -1.39 -1.47
C PHE A 15 2.86 -2.07 -2.03
N CYS A 16 3.00 -3.21 -2.72
CA CYS A 16 1.87 -3.90 -3.34
C CYS A 16 0.83 -4.34 -2.29
N VAL A 17 1.27 -4.87 -1.16
CA VAL A 17 0.38 -5.31 -0.07
C VAL A 17 -0.38 -4.12 0.51
N PHE A 18 0.33 -3.08 0.94
CA PHE A 18 -0.31 -1.90 1.54
C PHE A 18 -1.17 -1.11 0.56
N PHE A 19 -0.77 -1.03 -0.71
CA PHE A 19 -1.56 -0.36 -1.74
C PHE A 19 -2.88 -1.11 -1.99
N THR A 20 -2.84 -2.44 -1.99
CA THR A 20 -4.05 -3.28 -2.13
C THR A 20 -4.98 -3.11 -0.92
N GLU A 21 -4.44 -3.15 0.29
CA GLU A 21 -5.23 -2.89 1.51
C GLU A 21 -5.87 -1.50 1.52
N ALA A 22 -5.13 -0.48 1.06
CA ALA A 22 -5.64 0.87 0.95
C ALA A 22 -6.77 0.98 -0.09
N LEU A 23 -6.66 0.25 -1.21
CA LEU A 23 -7.74 0.16 -2.21
C LEU A 23 -9.00 -0.51 -1.65
N ILE A 24 -8.84 -1.58 -0.88
CA ILE A 24 -9.95 -2.29 -0.24
C ILE A 24 -10.63 -1.37 0.77
N HIS A 25 -9.87 -0.69 1.64
CA HIS A 25 -10.40 0.27 2.61
C HIS A 25 -11.12 1.45 1.94
N TYR A 26 -10.57 1.99 0.85
CA TYR A 26 -11.22 3.03 0.08
C TYR A 26 -12.60 2.58 -0.44
N ASN A 27 -12.68 1.36 -0.97
CA ASN A 27 -13.93 0.79 -1.45
C ASN A 27 -14.91 0.50 -0.31
N TYR A 28 -14.42 0.02 0.81
CA TYR A 28 -15.23 -0.23 1.99
C TYR A 28 -15.93 1.06 2.45
N GLY A 29 -15.20 2.17 2.56
CA GLY A 29 -15.79 3.47 2.92
C GLY A 29 -16.82 3.99 1.91
N ILE A 30 -16.60 3.77 0.61
CA ILE A 30 -17.58 4.13 -0.44
C ILE A 30 -18.85 3.29 -0.33
N LEU A 31 -18.71 1.98 -0.13
CA LEU A 31 -19.80 1.02 -0.05
C LEU A 31 -20.65 1.23 1.21
N GLU A 32 -19.99 1.46 2.34
CA GLU A 32 -20.63 1.82 3.61
C GLU A 32 -21.41 3.12 3.46
N SER A 33 -20.82 4.18 2.87
CA SER A 33 -21.53 5.44 2.61
C SER A 33 -22.72 5.28 1.64
N LYS A 34 -22.77 4.20 0.85
CA LYS A 34 -23.84 3.92 -0.11
C LYS A 34 -24.81 2.82 0.35
N ASN A 35 -24.62 2.25 1.53
CA ASN A 35 -25.35 1.07 2.02
C ASN A 35 -25.39 -0.09 1.01
N LEU A 36 -24.28 -0.31 0.29
CA LEU A 36 -24.15 -1.39 -0.70
C LEU A 36 -23.32 -2.55 -0.16
N PRO A 37 -23.64 -3.81 -0.52
CA PRO A 37 -22.85 -4.96 -0.10
C PRO A 37 -21.45 -4.94 -0.75
N PHE A 38 -20.46 -5.45 -0.01
CA PHE A 38 -19.10 -5.64 -0.52
C PHE A 38 -19.09 -6.72 -1.61
N ALA A 39 -19.15 -6.26 -2.86
CA ALA A 39 -19.12 -7.10 -4.05
C ALA A 39 -18.08 -6.55 -5.04
N ILE A 40 -17.36 -7.45 -5.70
CA ILE A 40 -16.33 -7.12 -6.69
C ILE A 40 -16.93 -6.29 -7.85
N SER A 41 -18.20 -6.48 -8.16
CA SER A 41 -18.94 -5.70 -9.16
C SER A 41 -19.06 -4.21 -8.83
N ASN A 42 -18.99 -3.84 -7.54
CA ASN A 42 -19.07 -2.46 -7.08
C ASN A 42 -17.68 -1.85 -6.80
N PHE A 43 -16.60 -2.60 -7.08
CA PHE A 43 -15.25 -2.13 -6.86
C PHE A 43 -14.95 -0.92 -7.75
N THR A 44 -14.70 0.21 -7.10
CA THR A 44 -14.41 1.49 -7.71
C THR A 44 -12.95 1.82 -7.47
N PHE A 45 -12.22 2.05 -8.57
CA PHE A 45 -10.85 2.52 -8.46
C PHE A 45 -10.83 4.01 -8.09
N PRO A 46 -10.03 4.43 -7.09
CA PRO A 46 -9.94 5.83 -6.72
C PRO A 46 -9.42 6.66 -7.90
N LYS A 47 -9.97 7.86 -8.09
CA LYS A 47 -9.59 8.77 -9.18
C LYS A 47 -8.92 10.05 -8.65
N GLY A 48 -8.02 10.61 -9.46
CA GLY A 48 -7.44 11.94 -9.26
C GLY A 48 -6.73 12.13 -7.92
N LYS A 49 -7.20 13.09 -7.10
CA LYS A 49 -6.56 13.49 -5.84
C LYS A 49 -6.53 12.39 -4.78
N SER A 50 -7.56 11.54 -4.71
CA SER A 50 -7.60 10.46 -3.70
C SER A 50 -6.62 9.36 -4.00
N LEU A 51 -6.46 8.99 -5.29
CA LEU A 51 -5.43 8.04 -5.71
C LEU A 51 -4.04 8.58 -5.41
N LEU A 52 -3.79 9.86 -5.73
CA LEU A 52 -2.50 10.48 -5.47
C LEU A 52 -2.13 10.54 -3.98
N LYS A 53 -3.10 10.86 -3.11
CA LYS A 53 -2.87 10.85 -1.66
C LYS A 53 -2.59 9.45 -1.15
N MET A 54 -3.37 8.47 -1.59
CA MET A 54 -3.22 7.07 -1.18
C MET A 54 -1.87 6.51 -1.63
N SER A 55 -1.49 6.72 -2.90
CA SER A 55 -0.19 6.29 -3.42
C SER A 55 0.96 6.99 -2.69
N ALA A 56 0.86 8.30 -2.41
CA ALA A 56 1.90 9.02 -1.66
C ALA A 56 2.11 8.46 -0.24
N ILE A 57 1.02 8.18 0.49
CA ILE A 57 1.10 7.59 1.84
C ILE A 57 1.73 6.20 1.78
N VAL A 58 1.31 5.35 0.82
CA VAL A 58 1.81 3.99 0.71
C VAL A 58 3.28 3.97 0.28
N VAL A 59 3.70 4.84 -0.64
CA VAL A 59 5.12 5.00 -1.02
C VAL A 59 5.95 5.41 0.19
N GLY A 60 5.50 6.41 0.95
CA GLY A 60 6.19 6.86 2.16
C GLY A 60 6.34 5.75 3.20
N ALA A 61 5.24 5.04 3.50
CA ALA A 61 5.24 3.94 4.46
C ALA A 61 6.12 2.75 4.01
N SER A 62 6.13 2.45 2.72
CA SER A 62 6.95 1.37 2.15
C SER A 62 8.44 1.70 2.23
N PHE A 63 8.81 2.95 1.94
CA PHE A 63 10.19 3.41 2.05
C PHE A 63 10.68 3.39 3.51
N LEU A 64 9.85 3.89 4.44
CA LEU A 64 10.16 3.85 5.88
C LEU A 64 10.29 2.40 6.38
N SER A 65 9.41 1.50 5.95
CA SER A 65 9.51 0.08 6.31
C SER A 65 10.80 -0.55 5.78
N GLY A 66 11.17 -0.27 4.53
CA GLY A 66 12.44 -0.72 3.96
C GLY A 66 13.65 -0.23 4.77
N MET A 67 13.66 1.05 5.17
CA MET A 67 14.75 1.62 5.99
C MET A 67 14.85 0.95 7.37
N VAL A 68 13.71 0.69 8.02
CA VAL A 68 13.66 0.01 9.33
C VAL A 68 14.18 -1.42 9.20
N ILE A 69 13.73 -2.16 8.19
CA ILE A 69 14.17 -3.53 7.94
C ILE A 69 15.68 -3.58 7.67
N GLU A 70 16.20 -2.68 6.83
CA GLU A 70 17.64 -2.60 6.54
C GLU A 70 18.45 -2.25 7.80
N SER A 71 17.95 -1.34 8.65
CA SER A 71 18.60 -0.97 9.91
C SER A 71 18.66 -2.15 10.90
N ILE A 72 17.62 -3.00 10.92
CA ILE A 72 17.60 -4.22 11.73
C ILE A 72 18.56 -5.26 11.15
N GLU A 73 18.56 -5.45 9.83
CA GLU A 73 19.44 -6.39 9.12
C GLU A 73 20.93 -6.00 9.23
N GLN A 74 21.24 -4.71 9.46
CA GLN A 74 22.60 -4.25 9.75
C GLN A 74 23.03 -4.44 11.21
N LYS A 75 22.08 -4.59 12.15
CA LYS A 75 22.35 -4.78 13.58
C LYS A 75 22.37 -6.25 14.01
N ALA A 76 21.79 -7.15 13.21
CA ALA A 76 21.85 -8.60 13.37
C ALA A 76 23.14 -9.16 12.76
#